data_AF-A0A0D3JP59-F1
#
_entry.id   AF-A0A0D3JP59-F1
#
_cell.length_a   1.000
_cell.length_b   1.000
_cell.length_c   1.000
_cell.angle_alpha   90.00
_cell.angle_beta   90.00
_cell.angle_gamma   90.00
#
_symmetry.space_group_name_H-M   'P 1'
#
loop_
_entity.id
_entity.type
_entity.pdbx_description
1 polymer ?
#
loop_
_entity_poly.entity_id
_entity_poly.type
_entity_poly.pdbx_seq_one_letter_code
_entity_poly.pdbx_strand_id
1 'polypeptide(L)'
;MQVCGPDGAVTWQEGPAASFWADDRKLALGKSFRGVAFSKMASPAAFGRFVQDGFQLSSTRHQGVLRDGSARWSYEVGWGGRLGDKQYSTAGWLTAFPVFEPMYQVVMAHGLASGWVEWRGERREFRDAPCYTEKNWGGAFPWRWWWVQCNAFEARGLTLTCACGERSNPLLEPLLPGRTEDACMVALHDESGKFYPFPNCEWDVEWGRWTVRGALDDLRVRSGV
;
A
#
# COMPACT_ATOMS: atom_id res chain seq x y z
N MET A 1 -1.35 -12.49 -8.66
CA MET A 1 -2.19 -11.29 -8.49
C MET A 1 -3.43 -11.72 -7.72
N GLN A 2 -3.69 -11.09 -6.57
CA GLN A 2 -4.89 -11.33 -5.78
C GLN A 2 -5.78 -10.08 -5.88
N VAL A 3 -7.09 -10.27 -5.95
CA VAL A 3 -8.09 -9.20 -5.95
C VAL A 3 -9.10 -9.51 -4.85
N CYS A 4 -9.29 -8.55 -3.94
CA CYS A 4 -10.30 -8.60 -2.90
C CYS A 4 -11.53 -7.81 -3.38
N GLY A 5 -12.68 -8.48 -3.42
CA GLY A 5 -13.97 -7.90 -3.74
C GLY A 5 -14.78 -7.58 -2.47
N PRO A 6 -16.08 -7.26 -2.65
CA PRO A 6 -17.00 -7.01 -1.55
C PRO A 6 -17.13 -8.20 -0.58
N ASP A 7 -17.53 -7.91 0.66
CA ASP A 7 -17.85 -8.92 1.69
C ASP A 7 -16.70 -9.91 2.00
N GLY A 8 -15.46 -9.46 1.79
CA GLY A 8 -14.26 -10.29 2.00
C GLY A 8 -14.05 -11.36 0.93
N ALA A 9 -14.77 -11.31 -0.19
CA ALA A 9 -14.55 -12.23 -1.29
C ALA A 9 -13.15 -12.03 -1.90
N VAL A 10 -12.47 -13.12 -2.22
CA VAL A 10 -11.13 -13.08 -2.81
C VAL A 10 -11.08 -13.94 -4.07
N THR A 11 -10.40 -13.44 -5.09
CA THR A 11 -10.00 -14.20 -6.28
C THR A 11 -8.52 -13.95 -6.56
N TRP A 12 -7.85 -14.87 -7.24
CA TRP A 12 -6.45 -14.69 -7.60
C TRP A 12 -6.12 -15.39 -8.91
N GLN A 13 -5.04 -14.92 -9.52
CA GLN A 13 -4.43 -15.54 -10.67
C GLN A 13 -2.93 -15.62 -10.46
N GLU A 14 -2.39 -16.82 -10.65
CA GLU A 14 -0.97 -17.12 -10.59
C GLU A 14 -0.44 -17.60 -11.94
N GLY A 15 0.88 -17.65 -12.07
CA GLY A 15 1.56 -18.14 -13.26
C GLY A 15 3.07 -17.89 -13.18
N PRO A 16 3.86 -18.48 -14.09
CA PRO A 16 5.31 -18.33 -14.11
C PRO A 16 5.73 -16.86 -14.17
N ALA A 17 6.91 -16.52 -13.67
CA ALA A 17 7.42 -15.14 -13.68
C ALA A 17 7.65 -14.55 -15.09
N ALA A 18 7.79 -15.39 -16.12
CA ALA A 18 7.92 -14.97 -17.51
C ALA A 18 6.85 -13.91 -17.87
N SER A 19 7.22 -12.86 -18.62
CA SER A 19 6.40 -11.67 -18.97
C SER A 19 6.12 -10.66 -17.85
N PHE A 20 6.55 -10.92 -16.61
CA PHE A 20 6.57 -9.88 -15.59
C PHE A 20 7.66 -8.85 -15.91
N TRP A 21 7.34 -7.58 -15.74
CA TRP A 21 8.28 -6.49 -15.85
C TRP A 21 8.02 -5.47 -14.74
N ALA A 22 9.07 -4.77 -14.34
CA ALA A 22 9.02 -3.63 -13.44
C ALA A 22 10.03 -2.58 -13.93
N ASP A 23 9.68 -1.31 -13.79
CA ASP A 23 10.57 -0.19 -14.08
C ASP A 23 11.55 0.01 -12.91
N ASP A 24 12.82 0.26 -13.22
CA ASP A 24 13.90 0.38 -12.23
C ASP A 24 14.00 1.78 -11.61
N ARG A 25 13.30 2.77 -12.17
CA ARG A 25 13.43 4.19 -11.78
C ARG A 25 12.14 4.80 -11.24
N LYS A 26 10.98 4.20 -11.52
CA LYS A 26 9.68 4.69 -11.06
C LYS A 26 8.75 3.54 -10.71
N LEU A 27 7.69 3.85 -9.96
CA LEU A 27 6.61 2.88 -9.73
C LEU A 27 5.88 2.61 -11.05
N ALA A 28 6.26 1.53 -11.72
CA ALA A 28 5.52 0.92 -12.80
C ALA A 28 5.86 -0.57 -12.87
N LEU A 29 4.84 -1.42 -12.97
CA LEU A 29 5.02 -2.86 -13.12
C LEU A 29 3.83 -3.47 -13.86
N GLY A 30 4.02 -4.66 -14.40
CA GLY A 30 2.94 -5.36 -15.07
C GLY A 30 3.29 -6.77 -15.48
N LYS A 31 2.27 -7.46 -15.95
CA LYS A 31 2.34 -8.84 -16.42
C LYS A 31 1.21 -9.13 -17.38
N SER A 32 1.54 -9.75 -18.50
CA SER A 32 0.56 -10.37 -19.41
C SER A 32 0.60 -11.88 -19.23
N PHE A 33 -0.47 -12.49 -18.71
CA PHE A 33 -0.56 -13.94 -18.60
C PHE A 33 -0.93 -14.59 -19.94
N ARG A 34 -1.80 -13.94 -20.73
CA ARG A 34 -2.07 -14.27 -22.14
C ARG A 34 -2.20 -13.01 -22.99
N GLY A 35 -1.82 -13.11 -24.26
CA GLY A 35 -1.73 -12.00 -25.20
C GLY A 35 -0.29 -11.50 -25.37
N VAL A 36 -0.13 -10.26 -25.82
CA VAL A 36 1.18 -9.64 -26.03
C VAL A 36 1.83 -9.34 -24.68
N ALA A 37 3.05 -9.84 -24.49
CA ALA A 37 3.91 -9.47 -23.39
C ALA A 37 4.59 -8.13 -23.70
N PHE A 38 4.30 -7.11 -22.90
CA PHE A 38 5.06 -5.87 -22.93
C PHE A 38 6.25 -5.95 -21.98
N SER A 39 7.32 -5.20 -22.25
CA SER A 39 8.47 -5.04 -21.36
C SER A 39 8.42 -3.75 -20.53
N LYS A 40 7.40 -2.93 -20.76
CA LYS A 40 7.15 -1.65 -20.08
C LYS A 40 5.66 -1.34 -20.17
N MET A 41 5.23 -0.30 -19.46
CA MET A 41 3.83 0.11 -19.42
C MET A 41 3.30 0.43 -20.82
N ALA A 42 2.24 -0.28 -21.23
CA ALA A 42 1.52 -0.01 -22.48
C ALA A 42 0.53 1.14 -22.28
N SER A 43 0.10 1.80 -23.36
CA SER A 43 -1.05 2.70 -23.28
C SER A 43 -2.32 1.90 -22.91
N PRO A 44 -3.34 2.52 -22.30
CA PRO A 44 -4.60 1.83 -22.01
C PRO A 44 -5.23 1.17 -23.23
N ALA A 45 -5.19 1.85 -24.38
CA ALA A 45 -5.69 1.32 -25.65
C ALA A 45 -4.89 0.11 -26.13
N ALA A 46 -3.56 0.15 -26.04
CA ALA A 46 -2.72 -0.98 -26.43
C ALA A 46 -2.91 -2.18 -25.49
N PHE A 47 -2.97 -1.94 -24.17
CA PHE A 47 -3.23 -3.00 -23.20
C PHE A 47 -4.58 -3.67 -23.45
N GLY A 48 -5.66 -2.89 -23.57
CA GLY A 48 -7.00 -3.42 -23.83
C GLY A 48 -7.15 -4.15 -25.16
N ARG A 49 -6.31 -3.83 -26.16
CA ARG A 49 -6.30 -4.51 -27.47
C ARG A 49 -5.48 -5.81 -27.46
N PHE A 50 -4.36 -5.83 -26.74
CA PHE A 50 -3.35 -6.87 -26.92
C PHE A 50 -3.17 -7.80 -25.70
N VAL A 51 -3.67 -7.43 -24.52
CA VAL A 51 -3.60 -8.26 -23.30
C VAL A 51 -4.96 -8.88 -23.03
N GLN A 52 -5.03 -10.21 -22.98
CA GLN A 52 -6.28 -10.95 -22.74
C GLN A 52 -6.54 -11.17 -21.24
N ASP A 53 -5.49 -11.46 -20.48
CA ASP A 53 -5.47 -11.45 -19.02
C ASP A 53 -4.08 -11.04 -18.52
N GLY A 54 -4.07 -10.24 -17.46
CA GLY A 54 -2.90 -9.50 -17.04
C GLY A 54 -3.26 -8.26 -16.24
N PHE A 55 -2.23 -7.56 -15.80
CA PHE A 55 -2.35 -6.29 -15.13
C PHE A 55 -1.16 -5.40 -15.46
N GLN A 56 -1.36 -4.09 -15.35
CA GLN A 56 -0.27 -3.15 -15.23
C GLN A 56 -0.70 -2.01 -14.31
N LEU A 57 0.26 -1.46 -13.58
CA LEU A 57 0.06 -0.31 -12.72
C LEU A 57 1.25 0.63 -12.76
N SER A 58 0.99 1.91 -12.48
CA SER A 58 1.98 2.94 -12.17
C SER A 58 1.53 3.75 -10.96
N SER A 59 2.28 4.80 -10.61
CA SER A 59 1.87 5.78 -9.60
C SER A 59 0.55 6.49 -9.90
N THR A 60 0.03 6.43 -11.13
CA THR A 60 -1.16 7.20 -11.55
C THR A 60 -2.22 6.39 -12.26
N ARG A 61 -1.98 5.13 -12.59
CA ARG A 61 -2.89 4.34 -13.43
C ARG A 61 -2.84 2.88 -13.05
N HIS A 62 -4.01 2.26 -12.96
CA HIS A 62 -4.17 0.85 -12.67
C HIS A 62 -5.14 0.25 -13.68
N GLN A 63 -4.79 -0.90 -14.24
CA GLN A 63 -5.70 -1.65 -15.10
C GLN A 63 -5.35 -3.13 -15.13
N GLY A 64 -6.37 -3.95 -15.36
CA GLY A 64 -6.18 -5.38 -15.46
C GLY A 64 -7.47 -6.15 -15.63
N VAL A 65 -7.28 -7.45 -15.85
CA VAL A 65 -8.32 -8.43 -16.10
C VAL A 65 -7.79 -9.80 -15.69
N LEU A 66 -8.59 -10.49 -14.87
CA LEU A 66 -8.32 -11.89 -14.53
C LEU A 66 -8.84 -12.82 -15.63
N ARG A 67 -8.19 -13.96 -15.79
CA ARG A 67 -8.47 -14.96 -16.83
C ARG A 67 -9.92 -15.44 -16.85
N ASP A 68 -10.50 -15.62 -15.68
CA ASP A 68 -11.87 -16.10 -15.49
C ASP A 68 -12.91 -14.99 -15.63
N GLY A 69 -12.48 -13.74 -15.86
CA GLY A 69 -13.36 -12.57 -15.93
C GLY A 69 -13.96 -12.16 -14.59
N SER A 70 -13.55 -12.76 -13.47
CA SER A 70 -14.10 -12.45 -12.14
C SER A 70 -13.82 -11.02 -11.70
N ALA A 71 -12.71 -10.43 -12.17
CA ALA A 71 -12.37 -9.05 -11.92
C ALA A 71 -11.76 -8.38 -13.16
N ARG A 72 -12.21 -7.15 -13.44
CA ARG A 72 -11.63 -6.25 -14.45
C ARG A 72 -11.61 -4.84 -13.88
N TRP A 73 -10.62 -4.04 -14.23
CA TRP A 73 -10.56 -2.67 -13.74
C TRP A 73 -9.80 -1.76 -14.70
N SER A 74 -10.16 -0.48 -14.67
CA SER A 74 -9.35 0.58 -15.25
C SER A 74 -9.66 1.88 -14.50
N TYR A 75 -8.66 2.40 -13.81
CA TYR A 75 -8.80 3.65 -13.08
C TYR A 75 -7.47 4.39 -13.01
N GLU A 76 -7.59 5.69 -12.81
CA GLU A 76 -6.49 6.58 -12.51
C GLU A 76 -6.49 6.91 -11.04
N VAL A 77 -5.30 7.18 -10.51
CA VAL A 77 -5.11 7.61 -9.13
C VAL A 77 -4.33 8.91 -9.17
N GLY A 78 -4.92 9.97 -8.62
CA GLY A 78 -4.25 11.24 -8.40
C GLY A 78 -3.78 11.34 -6.95
N TRP A 79 -2.59 11.92 -6.74
CA TRP A 79 -2.15 12.28 -5.40
C TRP A 79 -2.97 13.47 -4.89
N GLY A 80 -3.47 13.38 -3.66
CA GLY A 80 -4.30 14.45 -3.06
C GLY A 80 -3.50 15.56 -2.37
N GLY A 81 -2.17 15.47 -2.27
CA GLY A 81 -1.34 16.47 -1.58
C GLY A 81 -0.61 17.46 -2.52
N ARG A 82 0.29 18.28 -1.97
CA ARG A 82 0.97 19.37 -2.70
C ARG A 82 2.26 18.90 -3.41
N LEU A 83 2.38 19.19 -4.71
CA LEU A 83 3.58 18.87 -5.48
C LEU A 83 4.86 19.42 -4.80
N GLY A 84 5.81 18.54 -4.49
CA GLY A 84 7.09 18.91 -3.85
C GLY A 84 7.19 18.52 -2.36
N ASP A 85 6.13 17.99 -1.75
CA ASP A 85 6.16 17.52 -0.37
C ASP A 85 7.15 16.36 -0.18
N LYS A 86 7.84 16.37 0.97
CA LYS A 86 8.82 15.34 1.36
C LYS A 86 8.09 14.02 1.64
N GLN A 87 8.55 12.94 1.02
CA GLN A 87 8.10 11.58 1.30
C GLN A 87 8.79 11.08 2.59
N TYR A 88 8.00 10.52 3.52
CA TYR A 88 8.52 9.95 4.77
C TYR A 88 8.40 8.43 4.74
N SER A 89 9.46 7.73 5.15
CA SER A 89 9.40 6.28 5.32
C SER A 89 8.60 5.95 6.56
N THR A 90 7.57 5.13 6.41
CA THR A 90 6.67 4.74 7.50
C THR A 90 7.28 3.81 8.53
N ALA A 91 8.47 3.28 8.26
CA ALA A 91 9.19 2.39 9.17
C ALA A 91 10.46 3.06 9.75
N GLY A 92 10.50 4.40 9.74
CA GLY A 92 11.57 5.22 10.32
C GLY A 92 12.77 5.41 9.40
N TRP A 93 13.82 6.08 9.88
CA TRP A 93 15.04 6.28 9.09
C TRP A 93 15.84 4.99 8.89
N LEU A 94 15.68 4.00 9.79
CA LEU A 94 16.38 2.73 9.72
C LEU A 94 15.94 1.88 8.53
N THR A 95 14.71 2.01 8.03
CA THR A 95 14.28 1.36 6.78
C THR A 95 14.81 2.00 5.52
N ALA A 96 15.68 3.01 5.62
CA ALA A 96 16.55 3.36 4.50
C ALA A 96 17.67 2.32 4.30
N PHE A 97 17.97 1.49 5.31
CA PHE A 97 18.98 0.44 5.22
C PHE A 97 18.35 -0.90 4.82
N PRO A 98 18.85 -1.56 3.75
CA PRO A 98 18.28 -2.81 3.21
C PRO A 98 18.22 -3.99 4.18
N VAL A 99 18.92 -3.92 5.31
CA VAL A 99 18.96 -5.00 6.31
C VAL A 99 17.68 -5.10 7.14
N PHE A 100 16.90 -4.01 7.25
CA PHE A 100 15.68 -4.00 8.05
C PHE A 100 14.48 -4.45 7.23
N GLU A 101 14.23 -5.76 7.25
CA GLU A 101 13.09 -6.41 6.59
C GLU A 101 11.91 -6.66 7.54
N PRO A 102 10.65 -6.67 7.04
CA PRO A 102 10.26 -6.21 5.71
C PRO A 102 10.39 -4.68 5.61
N MET A 103 10.62 -4.25 4.38
CA MET A 103 10.48 -2.85 4.00
C MET A 103 8.98 -2.59 3.77
N TYR A 104 8.46 -1.60 4.49
CA TYR A 104 7.06 -1.17 4.42
C TYR A 104 7.00 0.33 4.13
N GLN A 105 6.26 0.72 3.11
CA GLN A 105 6.12 2.13 2.72
C GLN A 105 4.69 2.46 2.33
N VAL A 106 4.08 3.42 3.04
CA VAL A 106 2.91 4.15 2.51
C VAL A 106 3.38 5.02 1.35
N VAL A 107 2.86 4.74 0.16
CA VAL A 107 3.17 5.48 -1.08
C VAL A 107 2.18 6.62 -1.27
N MET A 108 0.93 6.43 -0.84
CA MET A 108 -0.13 7.42 -0.90
C MET A 108 -1.08 7.21 0.27
N ALA A 109 -1.00 8.06 1.30
CA ALA A 109 -1.90 8.03 2.44
C ALA A 109 -3.34 8.42 2.03
N HIS A 110 -3.45 9.43 1.16
CA HIS A 110 -4.70 9.87 0.58
C HIS A 110 -4.52 10.30 -0.88
N GLY A 111 -5.29 9.67 -1.75
CA GLY A 111 -5.46 10.06 -3.14
C GLY A 111 -6.91 9.98 -3.57
N LEU A 112 -7.17 10.46 -4.78
CA LEU A 112 -8.47 10.40 -5.41
C LEU A 112 -8.37 9.53 -6.65
N ALA A 113 -9.18 8.48 -6.69
CA ALA A 113 -9.25 7.57 -7.82
C ALA A 113 -10.52 7.81 -8.65
N SER A 114 -10.37 7.72 -9.96
CA SER A 114 -11.47 7.87 -10.92
C SER A 114 -11.39 6.82 -12.00
N GLY A 115 -12.49 6.15 -12.30
CA GLY A 115 -12.55 5.07 -13.27
C GLY A 115 -13.61 4.04 -12.90
N TRP A 116 -13.29 2.77 -13.12
CA TRP A 116 -14.22 1.69 -12.86
C TRP A 116 -13.53 0.39 -12.43
N VAL A 117 -14.29 -0.39 -11.68
CA VAL A 117 -14.01 -1.79 -11.34
C VAL A 117 -15.24 -2.63 -11.71
N GLU A 118 -15.01 -3.81 -12.25
CA GLU A 118 -16.04 -4.80 -12.56
C GLU A 118 -15.71 -6.06 -11.78
N TRP A 119 -16.66 -6.50 -10.96
CA TRP A 119 -16.54 -7.67 -10.11
C TRP A 119 -17.69 -8.62 -10.41
N ARG A 120 -17.38 -9.83 -10.89
CA ARG A 120 -18.36 -10.88 -11.24
C ARG A 120 -19.52 -10.39 -12.11
N GLY A 121 -19.19 -9.55 -13.09
CA GLY A 121 -20.16 -8.98 -14.04
C GLY A 121 -20.88 -7.71 -13.56
N GLU A 122 -20.69 -7.30 -12.29
CA GLU A 122 -21.21 -6.02 -11.79
C GLU A 122 -20.13 -4.94 -11.91
N ARG A 123 -20.37 -3.96 -12.79
CA ARG A 123 -19.49 -2.80 -12.96
C ARG A 123 -19.91 -1.65 -12.07
N ARG A 124 -18.95 -1.10 -11.33
CA ARG A 124 -19.08 0.11 -10.53
C ARG A 124 -18.13 1.17 -11.07
N GLU A 125 -18.70 2.32 -11.39
CA GLU A 125 -17.94 3.50 -11.77
C GLU A 125 -17.81 4.40 -10.55
N PHE A 126 -16.67 5.06 -10.43
CA PHE A 126 -16.40 5.96 -9.33
C PHE A 126 -15.61 7.16 -9.84
N ARG A 127 -15.81 8.26 -9.14
CA ARG A 127 -15.14 9.52 -9.40
C ARG A 127 -14.70 10.10 -8.08
N ASP A 128 -13.44 10.51 -8.03
CA ASP A 128 -12.80 11.11 -6.87
C ASP A 128 -13.01 10.29 -5.59
N ALA A 129 -12.93 8.97 -5.71
CA ALA A 129 -13.04 8.05 -4.59
C ALA A 129 -11.74 8.03 -3.77
N PRO A 130 -11.79 8.09 -2.43
CA PRO A 130 -10.60 8.00 -1.60
C PRO A 130 -9.79 6.73 -1.90
N CYS A 131 -8.49 6.91 -2.08
CA CYS A 131 -7.54 5.85 -2.43
C CYS A 131 -6.34 5.89 -1.48
N TYR A 132 -5.83 4.71 -1.17
CA TYR A 132 -4.63 4.48 -0.38
C TYR A 132 -3.74 3.49 -1.13
N THR A 133 -2.43 3.74 -1.15
CA THR A 133 -1.46 2.79 -1.70
C THR A 133 -0.26 2.62 -0.78
N GLU A 134 0.16 1.37 -0.63
CA GLU A 134 1.36 0.96 0.10
C GLU A 134 2.19 -0.02 -0.73
N LYS A 135 3.46 -0.16 -0.38
CA LYS A 135 4.39 -1.10 -0.99
C LYS A 135 5.16 -1.83 0.11
N ASN A 136 5.12 -3.16 0.04
CA ASN A 136 5.79 -4.05 0.98
C ASN A 136 6.75 -4.96 0.20
N TRP A 137 8.00 -5.10 0.66
CA TRP A 137 9.01 -5.96 0.03
C TRP A 137 10.08 -6.39 1.04
N GLY A 138 10.83 -7.46 0.73
CA GLY A 138 11.84 -8.03 1.60
C GLY A 138 11.75 -9.55 1.63
N GLY A 139 12.73 -10.21 2.25
CA GLY A 139 12.82 -11.65 2.43
C GLY A 139 12.03 -12.21 3.62
N ALA A 140 11.61 -11.36 4.57
CA ALA A 140 10.87 -11.77 5.76
C ALA A 140 9.73 -10.79 6.13
N PHE A 141 8.73 -11.30 6.86
CA PHE A 141 7.70 -10.50 7.55
C PHE A 141 8.03 -10.38 9.04
N PRO A 142 7.46 -9.41 9.78
CA PRO A 142 7.65 -9.27 11.21
C PRO A 142 7.00 -10.45 11.95
N TRP A 143 7.36 -10.69 13.21
CA TRP A 143 6.75 -11.73 14.05
C TRP A 143 5.29 -11.43 14.38
N ARG A 144 5.02 -10.17 14.70
CA ARG A 144 3.69 -9.61 14.92
C ARG A 144 3.61 -8.30 14.15
N TRP A 145 2.50 -8.02 13.50
CA TRP A 145 2.32 -6.76 12.80
C TRP A 145 0.86 -6.39 12.73
N TRP A 146 0.63 -5.09 12.59
CA TRP A 146 -0.68 -4.54 12.30
C TRP A 146 -0.57 -3.18 11.67
N TRP A 147 -1.62 -2.82 10.96
CA TRP A 147 -1.71 -1.54 10.32
C TRP A 147 -3.14 -1.04 10.37
N VAL A 148 -3.28 0.28 10.38
CA VAL A 148 -4.54 0.96 10.24
C VAL A 148 -4.37 1.98 9.12
N GLN A 149 -5.36 2.05 8.26
CA GLN A 149 -5.54 3.16 7.36
C GLN A 149 -6.99 3.62 7.44
N CYS A 150 -7.19 4.94 7.56
CA CYS A 150 -8.53 5.52 7.60
C CYS A 150 -8.53 6.86 6.88
N ASN A 151 -9.45 6.99 5.93
CA ASN A 151 -9.83 8.28 5.30
C ASN A 151 -11.31 8.60 5.56
N ALA A 152 -12.00 7.79 6.39
CA ALA A 152 -13.44 7.85 6.62
C ALA A 152 -13.76 8.75 7.83
N PHE A 153 -13.31 9.99 7.77
CA PHE A 153 -13.60 11.01 8.78
C PHE A 153 -14.71 11.94 8.29
N GLU A 154 -15.43 12.57 9.23
CA GLU A 154 -16.38 13.64 8.89
C GLU A 154 -15.67 14.83 8.22
N ALA A 155 -14.47 15.14 8.72
CA ALA A 155 -13.50 16.06 8.15
C ALA A 155 -12.94 15.51 6.82
N ARG A 156 -13.11 16.26 5.72
CA ARG A 156 -12.63 15.84 4.40
C ARG A 156 -11.13 16.11 4.27
N GLY A 157 -10.38 15.15 3.78
CA GLY A 157 -8.93 15.30 3.57
C GLY A 157 -8.07 14.84 4.74
N LEU A 158 -8.69 14.50 5.88
CA LEU A 158 -7.98 13.84 6.98
C LEU A 158 -7.64 12.40 6.60
N THR A 159 -6.39 12.00 6.78
CA THR A 159 -5.94 10.62 6.63
C THR A 159 -5.10 10.21 7.82
N LEU A 160 -5.42 9.04 8.39
CA LEU A 160 -4.64 8.40 9.42
C LEU A 160 -4.02 7.12 8.85
N THR A 161 -2.71 6.98 9.02
CA THR A 161 -2.01 5.72 8.82
C THR A 161 -1.28 5.33 10.09
N CYS A 162 -1.27 4.05 10.40
CA CYS A 162 -0.52 3.46 11.49
C CYS A 162 0.08 2.17 10.99
N ALA A 163 1.37 1.96 11.20
CA ALA A 163 2.04 0.71 10.86
C ALA A 163 2.95 0.36 12.02
N CYS A 164 2.72 -0.80 12.62
CA CYS A 164 3.47 -1.27 13.76
C CYS A 164 3.79 -2.75 13.62
N GLY A 165 4.93 -3.18 14.14
CA GLY A 165 5.34 -4.56 14.10
C GLY A 165 6.57 -4.85 14.93
N GLU A 166 6.64 -6.10 15.38
CA GLU A 166 7.78 -6.68 16.07
C GLU A 166 8.66 -7.35 15.03
N ARG A 167 9.86 -6.81 14.80
CA ARG A 167 10.80 -7.32 13.79
C ARG A 167 12.12 -7.74 14.42
N SER A 168 12.84 -8.63 13.74
CA SER A 168 14.21 -8.96 14.11
C SER A 168 15.12 -7.74 13.92
N ASN A 169 16.08 -7.55 14.83
CA ASN A 169 17.11 -6.53 14.65
C ASN A 169 18.39 -7.16 14.05
N PRO A 170 18.64 -7.00 12.74
CA PRO A 170 19.77 -7.62 12.05
C PRO A 170 21.14 -7.10 12.53
N LEU A 171 21.20 -5.89 13.12
CA LEU A 171 22.44 -5.36 13.68
C LEU A 171 22.80 -6.04 15.00
N LEU A 172 21.80 -6.51 15.75
CA LEU A 172 21.99 -7.20 17.03
C LEU A 172 21.96 -8.71 16.91
N GLU A 173 21.42 -9.28 15.82
CA GLU A 173 21.29 -10.72 15.61
C GLU A 173 22.61 -11.51 15.80
N PRO A 174 23.78 -11.03 15.33
CA PRO A 174 25.05 -11.72 15.57
C PRO A 174 25.51 -11.73 17.03
N LEU A 175 25.04 -10.76 17.84
CA LEU A 175 25.45 -10.59 19.24
C LEU A 175 24.39 -11.13 20.23
N LEU A 176 23.12 -11.07 19.86
CA LEU A 176 21.95 -11.44 20.65
C LEU A 176 20.90 -12.12 19.75
N PRO A 177 21.10 -13.41 19.41
CA PRO A 177 20.20 -14.14 18.52
C PRO A 177 18.78 -14.18 19.05
N GLY A 178 17.80 -13.96 18.17
CA GLY A 178 16.38 -14.01 18.51
C GLY A 178 15.83 -12.74 19.18
N ARG A 179 16.63 -11.69 19.36
CA ARG A 179 16.12 -10.41 19.88
C ARG A 179 15.32 -9.67 18.81
N THR A 180 14.12 -9.24 19.18
CA THR A 180 13.23 -8.42 18.38
C THR A 180 13.17 -6.98 18.89
N GLU A 181 12.66 -6.09 18.06
CA GLU A 181 12.35 -4.70 18.38
C GLU A 181 10.96 -4.33 17.88
N ASP A 182 10.27 -3.47 18.63
CA ASP A 182 9.02 -2.87 18.20
C ASP A 182 9.31 -1.66 17.30
N ALA A 183 8.81 -1.72 16.07
CA ALA A 183 8.74 -0.59 15.17
C ALA A 183 7.29 -0.11 15.11
N CYS A 184 7.04 1.19 15.26
CA CYS A 184 5.70 1.74 15.16
C CYS A 184 5.75 3.22 14.75
N MET A 185 4.91 3.56 13.78
CA MET A 185 4.70 4.95 13.37
C MET A 185 3.21 5.21 13.17
N VAL A 186 2.73 6.28 13.78
CA VAL A 186 1.43 6.87 13.47
C VAL A 186 1.67 8.12 12.62
N ALA A 187 0.90 8.28 11.55
CA ALA A 187 0.99 9.40 10.64
C ALA A 187 -0.40 9.98 10.43
N LEU A 188 -0.51 11.29 10.58
CA LEU A 188 -1.72 12.05 10.25
C LEU A 188 -1.40 13.02 9.12
N HIS A 189 -2.27 13.11 8.11
CA HIS A 189 -2.33 14.31 7.29
C HIS A 189 -3.65 15.02 7.56
N ASP A 190 -3.59 16.32 7.80
CA ASP A 190 -4.79 17.15 7.97
C ASP A 190 -5.34 17.65 6.63
N GLU A 191 -6.48 18.34 6.69
CA GLU A 191 -7.17 18.87 5.50
C GLU A 191 -6.32 19.87 4.70
N SER A 192 -5.30 20.48 5.32
CA SER A 192 -4.37 21.40 4.64
C SER A 192 -3.24 20.66 3.90
N GLY A 193 -3.19 19.33 4.04
CA GLY A 193 -2.11 18.47 3.57
C GLY A 193 -0.90 18.46 4.49
N LYS A 194 -0.97 19.08 5.68
CA LYS A 194 0.16 19.08 6.62
C LYS A 194 0.32 17.69 7.22
N PHE A 195 1.57 17.22 7.21
CA PHE A 195 1.96 15.90 7.70
C PHE A 195 2.47 15.94 9.13
N TYR A 196 1.99 15.02 9.97
CA TYR A 196 2.39 14.84 11.36
C TYR A 196 2.86 13.39 11.58
N PRO A 197 4.19 13.14 11.54
CA PRO A 197 4.75 11.84 11.86
C PRO A 197 4.94 11.74 13.38
N PHE A 198 4.29 10.78 14.03
CA PHE A 198 4.56 10.41 15.43
C PHE A 198 5.57 9.25 15.44
N PRO A 199 6.89 9.51 15.44
CA PRO A 199 7.90 8.47 15.59
C PRO A 199 7.92 7.99 17.05
N ASN A 200 8.18 6.70 17.27
CA ASN A 200 8.30 6.09 18.61
C ASN A 200 6.97 5.96 19.35
N CYS A 201 6.01 5.29 18.72
CA CYS A 201 4.76 4.94 19.37
C CYS A 201 4.90 3.64 20.18
N GLU A 202 4.25 3.59 21.35
CA GLU A 202 4.00 2.37 22.12
C GLU A 202 2.70 1.74 21.63
N TRP A 203 2.66 0.41 21.53
CA TRP A 203 1.45 -0.30 21.11
C TRP A 203 1.26 -1.59 21.90
N ASP A 204 -0.01 -1.96 22.07
CA ASP A 204 -0.44 -3.25 22.61
C ASP A 204 -1.60 -3.76 21.74
N VAL A 205 -1.44 -4.99 21.26
CA VAL A 205 -2.45 -5.69 20.47
C VAL A 205 -2.74 -7.05 21.06
N GLU A 206 -4.03 -7.31 21.18
CA GLU A 206 -4.59 -8.66 21.21
C GLU A 206 -5.68 -8.76 20.14
N TRP A 207 -6.07 -9.98 19.78
CA TRP A 207 -7.16 -10.15 18.82
C TRP A 207 -8.43 -9.43 19.30
N GLY A 208 -8.89 -8.45 18.53
CA GLY A 208 -10.04 -7.61 18.87
C GLY A 208 -9.76 -6.39 19.76
N ARG A 209 -8.52 -6.16 20.22
CA ARG A 209 -8.14 -4.96 21.00
C ARG A 209 -6.82 -4.38 20.50
N TRP A 210 -6.83 -3.08 20.20
CA TRP A 210 -5.69 -2.38 19.60
C TRP A 210 -5.48 -1.03 20.29
N THR A 211 -4.35 -0.88 21.00
CA THR A 211 -3.96 0.40 21.58
C THR A 211 -2.65 0.88 20.99
N VAL A 212 -2.59 2.16 20.64
CA VAL A 212 -1.37 2.85 20.25
C VAL A 212 -1.31 4.22 20.93
N ARG A 213 -0.13 4.59 21.40
CA ARG A 213 0.13 5.88 22.02
C ARG A 213 1.44 6.46 21.49
N GLY A 214 1.43 7.74 21.19
CA GLY A 214 2.61 8.45 20.71
C GLY A 214 2.55 9.93 21.06
N ALA A 215 3.71 10.58 21.03
CA ALA A 215 3.83 12.02 21.20
C ALA A 215 4.69 12.60 20.08
N LEU A 216 4.30 13.79 19.61
CA LEU A 216 5.05 14.59 18.65
C LEU A 216 4.98 16.04 19.13
N ASP A 217 6.09 16.58 19.60
CA ASP A 217 6.14 17.91 20.22
C ASP A 217 5.10 18.04 21.36
N ASP A 218 4.12 18.94 21.22
CA ASP A 218 2.99 19.14 22.12
C ASP A 218 1.76 18.28 21.79
N LEU A 219 1.79 17.55 20.67
CA LEU A 219 0.71 16.69 20.21
C LEU A 219 0.81 15.28 20.82
N ARG A 220 -0.34 14.68 21.06
CA ARG A 220 -0.46 13.29 21.53
C ARG A 220 -1.46 12.53 20.68
N VAL A 221 -1.13 11.28 20.35
CA VAL A 221 -2.05 10.33 19.72
C VAL A 221 -2.33 9.18 20.68
N ARG A 222 -3.59 8.76 20.75
CA ARG A 222 -4.09 7.67 21.59
C ARG A 222 -5.24 6.99 20.86
N SER A 223 -5.18 5.67 20.69
CA SER A 223 -6.38 4.86 20.47
C SER A 223 -6.89 4.29 21.79
N GLY A 224 -8.21 4.14 21.91
CA GLY A 224 -8.86 3.49 23.03
C GLY A 224 -10.10 2.76 22.51
N VAL A 225 -10.24 1.50 22.92
CA VAL A 225 -11.51 0.77 22.92
C VAL A 225 -11.92 0.64 24.37
#